data_AF-A0A2S0XRI4-F1
#
_entry.id   AF-A0A2S0XRI4-F1
#
_cell.length_a   1.000
_cell.length_b   1.000
_cell.length_c   1.000
_cell.angle_alpha   90.00
_cell.angle_beta   90.00
_cell.angle_gamma   90.00
#
_symmetry.space_group_name_H-M   'P 1'
#
loop_
_entity.id
_entity.type
_entity.pdbx_description
1 polymer ?
#
loop_
_entity_poly.entity_id
_entity_poly.type
_entity_poly.pdbx_seq_one_letter_code
_entity_poly.pdbx_strand_id
1 'polypeptide(L)'
;MLATKEAVTGASIKKAIEGRDGKMLSSFYADDALVRVIDRNNPPSKPREIRGRAAITTFWDDICSRAMTHRVDTTIAQGDSLAFSQACSYPDGTKVFCAAMLELKDGKIARQTVVQAWDE
;
A
#
# COMPACT_ATOMS: atom_id res chain seq x y z
N MET A 1 29.75 -2.32 10.09
CA MET A 1 28.44 -1.91 10.59
C MET A 1 27.46 -1.97 9.44
N LEU A 2 26.58 -2.97 9.41
CA LEU A 2 25.43 -2.94 8.50
C LEU A 2 24.53 -1.81 9.00
N ALA A 3 24.31 -0.79 8.16
CA ALA A 3 23.32 0.23 8.47
C ALA A 3 22.00 -0.48 8.75
N THR A 4 21.46 -0.33 9.96
CA THR A 4 20.08 -0.72 10.24
C THR A 4 19.21 0.03 9.24
N LYS A 5 18.69 -0.68 8.24
CA LYS A 5 17.66 -0.13 7.35
C LYS A 5 16.52 0.31 8.28
N GLU A 6 16.20 1.59 8.28
CA GLU A 6 15.07 2.09 9.06
C GLU A 6 13.82 1.30 8.69
N ALA A 7 13.12 0.81 9.73
CA ALA A 7 11.88 0.09 9.55
C ALA A 7 10.82 1.01 8.94
N VAL A 8 9.95 0.44 8.12
CA VAL A 8 8.78 1.14 7.59
C VAL A 8 7.90 1.62 8.74
N THR A 9 7.52 2.89 8.71
CA THR A 9 6.65 3.51 9.73
C THR A 9 5.35 4.02 9.11
N GLY A 10 4.35 4.29 9.96
CA GLY A 10 3.11 4.93 9.51
C GLY A 10 3.37 6.29 8.86
N ALA A 11 4.30 7.07 9.42
CA ALA A 11 4.68 8.38 8.89
C ALA A 11 5.35 8.27 7.51
N SER A 12 6.23 7.29 7.30
CA SER A 12 6.88 7.09 5.99
C SER A 12 5.88 6.60 4.94
N ILE A 13 4.95 5.72 5.30
CA ILE A 13 3.86 5.28 4.42
C ILE A 13 2.98 6.46 4.03
N LYS A 14 2.50 7.25 5.01
CA LYS A 14 1.67 8.43 4.76
C LYS A 14 2.34 9.39 3.79
N LYS A 15 3.61 9.72 4.04
CA LYS A 15 4.40 10.59 3.17
C LYS A 15 4.46 10.06 1.73
N ALA A 16 4.75 8.78 1.55
CA ALA A 16 4.90 8.18 0.22
C ALA A 16 3.56 8.10 -0.53
N ILE A 17 2.48 7.74 0.16
CA ILE A 17 1.12 7.65 -0.42
C ILE A 17 0.62 9.05 -0.84
N GLU A 18 0.64 10.01 0.08
CA GLU A 18 0.11 11.36 -0.20
C GLU A 18 0.98 12.11 -1.20
N GLY A 19 2.28 11.82 -1.25
CA GLY A 19 3.21 12.34 -2.25
C GLY A 19 3.17 11.63 -3.60
N ARG A 20 2.38 10.55 -3.76
CA ARG A 20 2.34 9.70 -4.96
C ARG A 20 3.73 9.21 -5.39
N ASP A 21 4.59 8.92 -4.41
CA ASP A 21 5.97 8.50 -4.64
C ASP A 21 6.06 6.96 -4.78
N GLY A 22 5.81 6.48 -6.00
CA GLY A 22 5.86 5.05 -6.32
C GLY A 22 7.22 4.40 -6.04
N LYS A 23 8.33 5.16 -6.20
CA LYS A 23 9.68 4.66 -5.90
C LYS A 23 9.88 4.48 -4.40
N MET A 24 9.45 5.44 -3.60
CA MET A 24 9.50 5.33 -2.14
C MET A 24 8.60 4.19 -1.65
N LEU A 25 7.37 4.08 -2.16
CA LEU A 25 6.46 2.99 -1.84
C LEU A 25 7.07 1.63 -2.16
N SER A 26 7.58 1.43 -3.38
CA SER A 26 8.25 0.20 -3.77
C SER A 26 9.44 -0.15 -2.87
N SER A 27 10.21 0.85 -2.44
CA SER A 27 11.36 0.65 -1.57
C SER A 27 11.01 0.04 -0.20
N PHE A 28 9.75 0.13 0.24
CA PHE A 28 9.29 -0.41 1.52
C PHE A 28 9.10 -1.92 1.51
N TYR A 29 8.99 -2.56 0.35
CA TYR A 29 8.73 -3.99 0.25
C TYR A 29 10.00 -4.85 0.33
N ALA A 30 9.86 -6.04 0.90
CA ALA A 30 10.82 -7.12 0.77
C ALA A 30 10.81 -7.67 -0.68
N ASP A 31 11.88 -8.37 -1.06
CA ASP A 31 12.05 -8.88 -2.43
C ASP A 31 10.97 -9.88 -2.84
N ASP A 32 10.54 -10.72 -1.91
CA ASP A 32 9.54 -11.78 -2.04
C ASP A 32 8.14 -11.36 -1.56
N ALA A 33 7.92 -10.06 -1.36
CA ALA A 33 6.69 -9.56 -0.77
C ALA A 33 5.44 -9.91 -1.57
N LEU A 34 4.29 -9.99 -0.89
CA LEU A 34 2.98 -10.23 -1.49
C LEU A 34 2.03 -9.08 -1.17
N VAL A 35 1.44 -8.48 -2.21
CA VAL A 35 0.26 -7.61 -2.08
C VAL A 35 -0.98 -8.39 -2.50
N ARG A 36 -2.00 -8.39 -1.64
CA ARG A 36 -3.33 -8.95 -1.90
C ARG A 36 -4.35 -7.83 -1.93
N VAL A 37 -5.05 -7.68 -3.07
CA VAL A 37 -6.12 -6.69 -3.25
C VAL A 37 -7.47 -7.40 -3.24
N ILE A 38 -8.37 -6.91 -2.41
CA ILE A 38 -9.75 -7.36 -2.29
C ILE A 38 -10.68 -6.19 -2.60
N ASP A 39 -11.55 -6.38 -3.58
CA ASP A 39 -12.54 -5.40 -4.03
C ASP A 39 -13.68 -6.09 -4.78
N ARG A 40 -14.59 -5.31 -5.37
CA ARG A 40 -15.72 -5.81 -6.16
C ARG A 40 -15.30 -6.71 -7.33
N ASN A 41 -14.17 -6.43 -7.97
CA ASN A 41 -13.65 -7.20 -9.11
C ASN A 41 -12.77 -8.36 -8.68
N ASN A 42 -12.26 -8.34 -7.45
CA ASN A 42 -11.32 -9.30 -6.88
C ASN A 42 -11.87 -9.79 -5.53
N PRO A 43 -12.92 -10.64 -5.52
CA PRO A 43 -13.62 -11.03 -4.30
C PRO A 43 -12.73 -11.85 -3.37
N PRO A 44 -13.09 -12.01 -2.07
CA PRO A 44 -12.29 -12.77 -1.11
C PRO A 44 -11.96 -14.21 -1.53
N SER A 45 -12.82 -14.84 -2.33
CA SER A 45 -12.60 -16.19 -2.88
C SER A 45 -11.60 -16.24 -4.05
N LYS A 46 -11.34 -15.10 -4.70
CA LYS A 46 -10.41 -14.95 -5.83
C LYS A 46 -9.77 -13.55 -5.81
N PRO A 47 -8.94 -13.24 -4.81
CA PRO A 47 -8.32 -11.92 -4.70
C PRO A 47 -7.24 -11.75 -5.78
N ARG A 48 -6.86 -10.51 -6.06
CA ARG A 48 -5.71 -10.23 -6.92
C ARG A 48 -4.45 -10.30 -6.06
N GLU A 49 -3.50 -11.12 -6.49
CA GLU A 49 -2.20 -11.26 -5.83
C GLU A 49 -1.08 -10.73 -6.73
N ILE A 50 -0.20 -9.90 -6.15
CA ILE A 50 0.95 -9.29 -6.82
C ILE A 50 2.18 -9.71 -6.02
N ARG A 51 3.06 -10.48 -6.65
CA ARG A 51 4.16 -11.19 -5.99
C ARG A 51 5.52 -10.66 -6.44
N GLY A 52 6.35 -10.36 -5.45
CA GLY A 52 7.72 -9.87 -5.63
C GLY A 52 7.80 -8.37 -5.86
N ARG A 53 8.90 -7.77 -5.38
CA ARG A 53 9.12 -6.31 -5.40
C ARG A 53 9.06 -5.72 -6.81
N ALA A 54 9.52 -6.44 -7.83
CA ALA A 54 9.46 -5.98 -9.21
C ALA A 54 8.01 -5.76 -9.70
N ALA A 55 7.14 -6.76 -9.51
CA ALA A 55 5.73 -6.64 -9.89
C ALA A 55 4.98 -5.59 -9.05
N ILE A 56 5.33 -5.50 -7.76
CA ILE A 56 4.78 -4.47 -6.86
C ILE A 56 5.21 -3.06 -7.29
N THR A 57 6.43 -2.90 -7.82
CA THR A 57 6.90 -1.62 -8.36
C THR A 57 6.04 -1.20 -9.55
N THR A 58 5.82 -2.10 -10.52
CA THR A 58 4.95 -1.83 -11.67
C THR A 58 3.53 -1.49 -11.24
N PHE A 59 3.01 -2.16 -10.20
CA PHE A 59 1.70 -1.84 -9.63
C PHE A 59 1.64 -0.43 -9.05
N TRP A 60 2.66 0.00 -8.29
CA TRP A 60 2.72 1.36 -7.76
C TRP A 60 2.95 2.41 -8.83
N ASP A 61 3.77 2.14 -9.84
CA ASP A 61 3.97 3.04 -10.97
C ASP A 61 2.65 3.31 -11.71
N ASP A 62 1.85 2.26 -11.95
CA ASP A 62 0.51 2.40 -12.55
C ASP A 62 -0.40 3.27 -11.67
N ILE A 63 -0.53 2.96 -10.36
CA ILE A 63 -1.39 3.74 -9.45
C ILE A 63 -0.94 5.20 -9.37
N CYS A 64 0.35 5.44 -9.14
CA CYS A 64 0.89 6.78 -9.00
C CYS A 64 0.82 7.59 -10.30
N SER A 65 0.74 6.94 -11.47
CA SER A 65 0.51 7.62 -12.75
C SER A 65 -0.90 8.18 -12.92
N ARG A 66 -1.90 7.60 -12.24
CA ARG A 66 -3.31 8.03 -12.33
C ARG A 66 -3.46 9.40 -11.68
N ALA A 67 -4.20 10.31 -12.31
CA ALA A 67 -4.59 11.55 -11.67
C ALA A 67 -5.58 11.24 -10.54
N MET A 68 -5.07 11.08 -9.32
CA MET A 68 -5.86 10.83 -8.11
C MET A 68 -5.17 11.49 -6.91
N THR A 69 -5.95 11.99 -5.97
CA THR A 69 -5.44 12.47 -4.68
C THR A 69 -5.59 11.36 -3.66
N HIS A 70 -4.54 11.12 -2.86
CA HIS A 70 -4.59 10.21 -1.72
C HIS A 70 -4.49 11.00 -0.42
N ARG A 71 -5.24 10.56 0.58
CA ARG A 71 -5.16 11.04 1.95
C ARG A 71 -5.14 9.85 2.88
N VAL A 72 -4.12 9.75 3.72
CA VAL A 72 -4.03 8.72 4.78
C VAL A 72 -4.62 9.30 6.06
N ASP A 73 -5.71 8.69 6.53
CA ASP A 73 -6.47 9.19 7.68
C ASP A 73 -5.98 8.64 9.01
N THR A 74 -5.55 7.38 9.04
CA THR A 74 -5.09 6.73 10.28
C THR A 74 -3.96 5.78 9.97
N THR A 75 -2.98 5.72 10.87
CA THR A 75 -1.92 4.70 10.87
C THR A 75 -1.79 4.14 12.28
N ILE A 76 -1.78 2.81 12.41
CA ILE A 76 -1.59 2.09 13.67
C ILE A 76 -0.40 1.15 13.49
N ALA A 77 0.49 1.10 14.47
CA ALA A 77 1.63 0.18 14.47
C ALA A 77 1.69 -0.59 15.79
N GLN A 78 1.93 -1.90 15.72
CA GLN A 78 2.12 -2.77 16.87
C GLN A 78 3.08 -3.90 16.49
N GLY A 79 4.29 -3.90 17.08
CA GLY A 79 5.34 -4.86 16.71
C GLY A 79 5.64 -4.79 15.21
N ASP A 80 5.61 -5.96 14.56
CA ASP A 80 5.81 -6.09 13.10
C ASP A 80 4.51 -5.91 12.29
N SER A 81 3.43 -5.39 12.89
CA SER A 81 2.18 -5.12 12.20
C SER A 81 1.96 -3.61 12.04
N LEU A 82 1.49 -3.21 10.85
CA LEU A 82 1.08 -1.84 10.56
C LEU A 82 -0.27 -1.86 9.84
N ALA A 83 -1.20 -1.00 10.26
CA ALA A 83 -2.47 -0.80 9.57
C ALA A 83 -2.61 0.66 9.14
N PHE A 84 -3.27 0.91 8.02
CA PHE A 84 -3.69 2.26 7.68
C PHE A 84 -5.01 2.29 6.92
N SER A 85 -5.71 3.42 7.03
CA SER A 85 -6.83 3.76 6.16
C SER A 85 -6.47 4.94 5.25
N GLN A 86 -7.03 4.96 4.06
CA GLN A 86 -6.89 6.08 3.14
C GLN A 86 -8.19 6.36 2.39
N ALA A 87 -8.42 7.64 2.10
CA ALA A 87 -9.40 8.10 1.15
C ALA A 87 -8.70 8.54 -0.13
N CYS A 88 -9.25 8.14 -1.28
CA CYS A 88 -8.82 8.59 -2.59
C CYS A 88 -9.93 9.36 -3.28
N SER A 89 -9.56 10.30 -4.14
CA SER A 89 -10.52 11.03 -4.97
C SER A 89 -9.99 11.19 -6.39
N TYR A 90 -10.82 10.83 -7.35
CA TYR A 90 -10.58 11.00 -8.78
C TYR A 90 -11.11 12.37 -9.27
N PRO A 91 -10.55 12.91 -10.37
CA PRO A 91 -10.99 14.16 -10.97
C PRO A 91 -12.46 14.19 -11.41
N ASP A 92 -13.02 13.02 -11.74
CA ASP A 92 -14.43 12.86 -12.10
C ASP A 92 -15.38 12.86 -10.89
N GLY A 93 -14.84 12.96 -9.68
CA GLY A 93 -15.59 12.96 -8.42
C GLY A 93 -15.68 11.59 -7.75
N THR A 94 -15.31 10.49 -8.42
CA THR A 94 -15.32 9.13 -7.86
C THR A 94 -14.43 9.05 -6.63
N LYS A 95 -14.94 8.49 -5.53
CA LYS A 95 -14.16 8.26 -4.30
C LYS A 95 -13.87 6.78 -4.11
N VAL A 96 -12.77 6.53 -3.40
CA VAL A 96 -12.39 5.18 -2.97
C VAL A 96 -11.94 5.27 -1.52
N PHE A 97 -12.42 4.37 -0.68
CA PHE A 97 -11.87 4.15 0.65
C PHE A 97 -11.10 2.83 0.68
N CYS A 98 -9.91 2.84 1.28
CA CYS A 98 -9.11 1.64 1.46
C CYS A 98 -8.73 1.46 2.94
N ALA A 99 -8.74 0.21 3.39
CA ALA A 99 -8.09 -0.21 4.63
C ALA A 99 -7.03 -1.26 4.28
N ALA A 100 -5.81 -1.09 4.80
CA ALA A 100 -4.69 -1.97 4.54
C ALA A 100 -4.04 -2.47 5.84
N MET A 101 -3.73 -3.76 5.85
CA MET A 101 -2.97 -4.45 6.89
C MET A 101 -1.63 -4.91 6.32
N LEU A 102 -0.54 -4.59 7.00
CA LEU A 102 0.83 -4.85 6.59
C LEU A 102 1.53 -5.68 7.66
N GLU A 103 2.22 -6.72 7.22
CA GLU A 103 3.15 -7.51 8.03
C GLU A 103 4.57 -7.16 7.61
N LEU A 104 5.38 -6.76 8.58
CA LEU A 104 6.77 -6.42 8.41
C LEU A 104 7.68 -7.62 8.72
N LYS A 105 8.81 -7.67 8.03
CA LYS A 105 9.94 -8.57 8.31
C LYS A 105 11.21 -7.79 8.08
N ASP A 106 12.09 -7.74 9.07
CA ASP A 106 13.35 -6.99 9.01
C ASP A 106 13.13 -5.51 8.61
N GLY A 107 12.05 -4.91 9.11
CA GLY A 107 11.67 -3.53 8.82
C GLY A 107 11.11 -3.28 7.42
N LYS A 108 10.86 -4.31 6.60
CA LYS A 108 10.26 -4.22 5.25
C LYS A 108 8.91 -4.91 5.19
N ILE A 109 8.04 -4.46 4.30
CA ILE A 109 6.73 -5.06 4.08
C ILE A 109 6.91 -6.41 3.41
N ALA A 110 6.60 -7.49 4.13
CA ALA A 110 6.59 -8.86 3.59
C ALA A 110 5.22 -9.23 3.05
N ARG A 111 4.15 -8.75 3.69
CA ARG A 111 2.77 -8.93 3.20
C ARG A 111 1.97 -7.66 3.37
N GLN A 112 1.09 -7.41 2.42
CA GLN A 112 0.05 -6.39 2.51
C GLN A 112 -1.26 -6.97 2.02
N THR A 113 -2.32 -6.79 2.79
CA THR A 113 -3.70 -7.00 2.33
C THR A 113 -4.41 -5.67 2.32
N VAL A 114 -5.03 -5.31 1.20
CA VAL A 114 -5.85 -4.11 1.07
C VAL A 114 -7.27 -4.49 0.68
N VAL A 115 -8.24 -3.93 1.40
CA VAL A 115 -9.65 -3.96 1.04
C VAL A 115 -10.05 -2.57 0.59
N GLN A 116 -10.71 -2.46 -0.55
CA GLN A 116 -11.15 -1.18 -1.08
C GLN A 116 -12.62 -1.19 -1.49
N ALA A 117 -13.30 -0.09 -1.20
CA ALA A 117 -14.67 0.21 -1.60
C ALA A 117 -14.66 1.47 -2.46
N TRP A 118 -15.42 1.43 -3.56
CA TRP A 118 -15.51 2.49 -4.56
C TRP A 118 -16.92 3.08 -4.55
N ASP A 119 -17.05 4.37 -4.87
CA ASP A 119 -18.34 4.92 -5.31
C ASP A 119 -18.77 4.21 -6.60
N GLU A 120 -20.05 3.89 -6.70
CA GLU A 120 -20.66 3.21 -7.87
C GLU A 120 -21.34 4.19 -8.83
#